data_AF-A0A327X0J5-F1
#
_entry.id   AF-A0A327X0J5-F1
#
_cell.length_a   1.000
_cell.length_b   1.000
_cell.length_c   1.000
_cell.angle_alpha   90.00
_cell.angle_beta   90.00
_cell.angle_gamma   90.00
#
_symmetry.space_group_name_H-M   'P 1'
#
loop_
_entity.id
_entity.type
_entity.pdbx_description
1 polymer ?
#
loop_
_entity_poly.entity_id
_entity_poly.type
_entity_poly.pdbx_seq_one_letter_code
_entity_poly.pdbx_strand_id
1 'polypeptide(L)'
;MNISSSVSQTYTPSQTSPVQEAKQTEPAKNTAKSGDTPEILSGVAMMKMLGASVLGKDNIEQWEAKGLELDDAAYEKAFEVFNEAFKWGNSQGGDLSGISYSFNAYDIVASAQNVPEWFETERTQYIKQQQHPGVREAFADGALWYGHINSVFA
;
A
#
# COMPACT_ATOMS: atom_id res chain seq x y z
N MET A 1 10.34 -37.64 56.99
CA MET A 1 10.37 -39.00 56.39
C MET A 1 10.32 -38.78 54.87
N ASN A 2 11.46 -38.88 54.15
CA ASN A 2 11.95 -40.08 53.42
C ASN A 2 10.86 -40.63 52.46
N ILE A 3 11.00 -40.70 51.13
CA ILE A 3 12.08 -41.25 50.28
C ILE A 3 11.82 -40.95 48.76
N SER A 4 12.89 -40.93 47.94
CA SER A 4 13.09 -41.59 46.61
C SER A 4 12.02 -41.49 45.48
N SER A 5 12.29 -41.54 44.17
CA SER A 5 13.47 -41.78 43.31
C SER A 5 13.08 -41.48 41.85
N SER A 6 14.11 -41.34 41.02
CA SER A 6 14.19 -41.06 39.59
C SER A 6 13.63 -42.11 38.59
N VAL A 7 13.65 -41.72 37.29
CA VAL A 7 14.05 -42.48 36.07
C VAL A 7 12.99 -42.63 34.95
N SER A 8 13.45 -42.25 33.75
CA SER A 8 12.93 -42.37 32.38
C SER A 8 12.55 -43.78 31.92
N GLN A 9 11.68 -43.90 30.90
CA GLN A 9 11.78 -44.96 29.89
C GLN A 9 11.32 -44.50 28.49
N THR A 10 12.17 -44.80 27.51
CA THR A 10 12.00 -44.79 26.04
C THR A 10 11.38 -46.09 25.53
N TYR A 11 10.65 -46.08 24.41
CA TYR A 11 10.51 -47.24 23.51
C TYR A 11 10.31 -46.79 22.03
N THR A 12 11.10 -47.41 21.15
CA THR A 12 11.01 -47.50 19.66
C THR A 12 11.02 -49.01 19.32
N PRO A 13 10.48 -49.53 18.18
CA PRO A 13 11.21 -49.52 16.90
C PRO A 13 10.37 -49.61 15.57
N SER A 14 11.15 -49.66 14.48
CA SER A 14 10.95 -49.43 13.03
C SER A 14 10.25 -50.48 12.13
N GLN A 15 10.13 -50.09 10.85
CA GLN A 15 9.98 -50.84 9.56
C GLN A 15 8.54 -50.89 8.96
N THR A 16 8.28 -50.68 7.66
CA THR A 16 9.00 -51.10 6.43
C THR A 16 8.49 -50.30 5.19
N SER A 17 9.36 -49.98 4.21
CA SER A 17 8.97 -49.54 2.84
C SER A 17 8.88 -50.75 1.87
N PRO A 18 8.25 -50.62 0.68
CA PRO A 18 9.07 -50.44 -0.54
C PRO A 18 8.45 -49.58 -1.68
N VAL A 19 9.34 -49.23 -2.63
CA VAL A 19 9.24 -48.40 -3.86
C VAL A 19 8.45 -49.06 -4.99
N GLN A 20 7.74 -48.28 -5.83
CA GLN A 20 7.54 -48.55 -7.28
C GLN A 20 7.52 -47.26 -8.11
N GLU A 21 8.12 -47.36 -9.30
CA GLU A 21 8.53 -46.33 -10.26
C GLU A 21 7.63 -46.32 -11.52
N ALA A 22 7.64 -45.18 -12.23
CA ALA A 22 7.27 -44.92 -13.63
C ALA A 22 5.78 -44.75 -14.04
N LYS A 23 5.43 -43.53 -14.50
CA LYS A 23 5.24 -43.25 -15.95
C LYS A 23 4.94 -41.76 -16.23
N GLN A 24 5.73 -41.21 -17.13
CA GLN A 24 5.54 -39.93 -17.81
C GLN A 24 4.37 -40.02 -18.81
N THR A 25 3.44 -39.06 -18.75
CA THR A 25 2.52 -38.73 -19.86
C THR A 25 2.19 -37.24 -19.79
N GLU A 26 2.72 -36.46 -20.72
CA GLU A 26 2.17 -35.14 -21.12
C GLU A 26 0.97 -35.34 -22.06
N PRO A 27 0.24 -34.29 -22.51
CA PRO A 27 -0.36 -33.19 -21.78
C PRO A 27 -1.88 -33.13 -22.09
N ALA A 28 -2.75 -33.06 -21.07
CA ALA A 28 -4.18 -32.81 -21.30
C ALA A 28 -4.44 -31.31 -21.45
N LYS A 29 -4.50 -30.87 -22.71
CA LYS A 29 -5.11 -29.61 -23.16
C LYS A 29 -6.53 -29.50 -22.62
N ASN A 30 -6.73 -28.74 -21.55
CA ASN A 30 -8.06 -28.27 -21.13
C ASN A 30 -8.18 -26.78 -21.45
N THR A 31 -8.80 -26.56 -22.60
CA THR A 31 -9.31 -25.27 -23.07
C THR A 31 -10.38 -24.77 -22.10
N ALA A 32 -10.12 -23.57 -21.55
CA ALA A 32 -11.04 -22.56 -21.03
C ALA A 32 -12.42 -22.97 -20.51
N LYS A 33 -12.70 -22.60 -19.25
CA LYS A 33 -13.99 -22.01 -18.91
C LYS A 33 -13.79 -20.86 -17.92
N SER A 34 -14.05 -19.66 -18.41
CA SER A 34 -14.11 -18.41 -17.65
C SER A 34 -14.95 -18.57 -16.39
N GLY A 35 -14.42 -18.05 -15.29
CA GLY A 35 -15.11 -17.78 -14.05
C GLY A 35 -14.19 -16.86 -13.27
N ASP A 36 -14.54 -15.58 -13.24
CA ASP A 36 -13.90 -14.43 -12.59
C ASP A 36 -12.96 -14.79 -11.43
N THR A 37 -11.70 -15.09 -11.73
CA THR A 37 -10.62 -14.95 -10.76
C THR A 37 -10.26 -13.47 -10.78
N PRO A 38 -10.39 -12.70 -9.68
CA PRO A 38 -9.81 -11.37 -9.64
C PRO A 38 -8.33 -11.56 -9.97
N GLU A 39 -7.90 -11.00 -11.09
CA GLU A 39 -6.51 -10.99 -11.51
C GLU A 39 -5.72 -10.53 -10.28
N ILE A 40 -4.87 -11.40 -9.72
CA ILE A 40 -4.00 -11.02 -8.61
C ILE A 40 -3.14 -9.92 -9.19
N LEU A 41 -3.53 -8.66 -8.93
CA LEU A 41 -2.80 -7.49 -9.39
C LEU A 41 -1.36 -7.74 -8.98
N SER A 42 -0.47 -7.79 -9.97
CA SER A 42 0.96 -7.87 -9.69
C SER A 42 1.32 -6.74 -8.73
N GLY A 43 2.33 -6.93 -7.86
CA GLY A 43 2.68 -5.91 -6.87
C GLY A 43 2.87 -4.51 -7.49
N VAL A 44 3.36 -4.46 -8.72
CA VAL A 44 3.50 -3.25 -9.54
C VAL A 44 2.14 -2.65 -9.94
N ALA A 45 1.18 -3.48 -10.37
CA ALA A 45 -0.16 -3.00 -10.73
C ALA A 45 -0.90 -2.43 -9.50
N MET A 46 -0.76 -3.08 -8.34
CA MET A 46 -1.32 -2.58 -7.08
C MET A 46 -0.66 -1.26 -6.64
N MET A 47 0.67 -1.16 -6.74
CA MET A 47 1.41 0.08 -6.47
C MET A 47 0.90 1.23 -7.33
N LYS A 48 0.82 1.03 -8.65
CA LYS A 48 0.32 2.08 -9.59
C LYS A 48 -1.12 2.45 -9.29
N MET A 49 -1.99 1.48 -9.02
CA MET A 49 -3.39 1.73 -8.70
C MET A 49 -3.55 2.58 -7.41
N LEU A 50 -2.85 2.21 -6.34
CA LEU A 50 -2.92 2.94 -5.07
C LEU A 50 -2.21 4.29 -5.14
N GLY A 51 -1.07 4.36 -5.83
CA GLY A 51 -0.38 5.62 -6.10
C GLY A 51 -1.28 6.58 -6.88
N ALA A 52 -1.94 6.12 -7.95
CA ALA A 52 -2.89 6.93 -8.70
C ALA A 52 -4.09 7.39 -7.85
N SER A 53 -4.55 6.54 -6.91
CA SER A 53 -5.60 6.92 -5.97
C SER A 53 -5.17 8.03 -5.01
N VAL A 54 -3.91 8.04 -4.59
CA VAL A 54 -3.34 9.11 -3.74
C VAL A 54 -3.16 10.40 -4.51
N LEU A 55 -2.66 10.32 -5.74
CA LEU A 55 -2.45 11.50 -6.58
C LEU A 55 -3.77 12.12 -7.05
N GLY A 56 -4.81 11.29 -7.20
CA GLY A 56 -6.13 11.70 -7.65
C GLY A 56 -6.21 11.72 -9.17
N LYS A 57 -7.19 11.00 -9.72
CA LYS A 57 -7.38 10.84 -11.16
C LYS A 57 -7.48 12.19 -11.90
N ASP A 58 -8.27 13.11 -11.37
CA ASP A 58 -8.49 14.43 -12.00
C ASP A 58 -7.21 15.27 -12.02
N ASN A 59 -6.32 15.12 -11.04
CA ASN A 59 -5.03 15.81 -11.02
C ASN A 59 -4.11 15.24 -12.09
N ILE A 60 -4.02 13.91 -12.17
CA ILE A 60 -3.20 13.21 -13.17
C ILE A 60 -3.62 13.65 -14.59
N GLU A 61 -4.91 13.57 -14.90
CA GLU A 61 -5.42 13.96 -16.23
C GLU A 61 -5.13 15.44 -16.54
N GLN A 62 -5.26 16.33 -15.57
CA GLN A 62 -4.95 17.75 -15.75
C GLN A 62 -3.46 18.03 -15.95
N TRP A 63 -2.60 17.32 -15.24
CA TRP A 63 -1.15 17.48 -15.36
C TRP A 63 -0.64 16.93 -16.68
N GLU A 64 -1.11 15.75 -17.10
CA GLU A 64 -0.81 15.16 -18.40
C GLU A 64 -1.26 16.08 -19.54
N ALA A 65 -2.46 16.67 -19.44
CA ALA A 65 -2.96 17.63 -20.42
C ALA A 65 -2.10 18.92 -20.52
N LYS A 66 -1.34 19.26 -19.46
CA LYS A 66 -0.39 20.38 -19.44
C LYS A 66 1.04 19.97 -19.79
N GLY A 67 1.25 18.70 -20.16
CA GLY A 67 2.55 18.17 -20.59
C GLY A 67 3.44 17.71 -19.45
N LEU A 68 2.91 17.46 -18.26
CA LEU A 68 3.61 16.76 -17.18
C LEU A 68 3.24 15.27 -17.21
N GLU A 69 4.13 14.46 -17.75
CA GLU A 69 4.03 12.99 -17.66
C GLU A 69 4.57 12.54 -16.30
N LEU A 70 3.79 11.69 -15.62
CA LEU A 70 4.17 11.13 -14.33
C LEU A 70 5.00 9.86 -14.53
N ASP A 71 6.16 9.82 -13.90
CA ASP A 71 7.02 8.64 -13.94
C ASP A 71 6.60 7.59 -12.89
N ASP A 72 7.16 6.38 -13.02
CA ASP A 72 6.91 5.29 -12.08
C ASP A 72 7.35 5.65 -10.64
N ALA A 73 8.32 6.55 -10.48
CA ALA A 73 8.80 6.99 -9.16
C ALA A 73 7.76 7.86 -8.44
N ALA A 74 6.99 8.69 -9.16
CA ALA A 74 5.87 9.44 -8.59
C ALA A 74 4.77 8.50 -8.06
N TYR A 75 4.44 7.44 -8.80
CA TYR A 75 3.47 6.43 -8.36
C TYR A 75 3.99 5.62 -7.17
N GLU A 76 5.27 5.24 -7.18
CA GLU A 76 5.93 4.57 -6.06
C GLU A 76 5.91 5.46 -4.80
N LYS A 77 6.28 6.73 -4.94
CA LYS A 77 6.26 7.70 -3.83
C LYS A 77 4.86 7.88 -3.25
N ALA A 78 3.85 8.00 -4.11
CA ALA A 78 2.47 8.09 -3.70
C ALA A 78 2.01 6.84 -2.93
N PHE A 79 2.44 5.65 -3.37
CA PHE A 79 2.19 4.39 -2.68
C PHE A 79 2.90 4.30 -1.32
N GLU A 80 4.15 4.77 -1.20
CA GLU A 80 4.86 4.85 0.07
C GLU A 80 4.10 5.72 1.08
N VAL A 81 3.65 6.91 0.65
CA VAL A 81 2.91 7.86 1.47
C VAL A 81 1.56 7.28 1.89
N PHE A 82 0.87 6.56 1.00
CA PHE A 82 -0.33 5.80 1.36
C PHE A 82 -0.06 4.81 2.49
N ASN A 83 1.00 3.99 2.35
CA ASN A 83 1.35 2.99 3.33
C ASN A 83 1.75 3.61 4.68
N GLU A 84 2.41 4.76 4.67
CA GLU A 84 2.74 5.51 5.89
C GLU A 84 1.47 5.97 6.60
N ALA A 85 0.56 6.63 5.89
CA ALA A 85 -0.72 7.08 6.44
C ALA A 85 -1.56 5.90 6.96
N PHE A 86 -1.58 4.78 6.25
CA PHE A 86 -2.27 3.55 6.65
C PHE A 86 -1.68 2.94 7.93
N LYS A 87 -0.35 2.82 8.00
CA LYS A 87 0.35 2.32 9.21
C LYS A 87 0.11 3.22 10.41
N TRP A 88 0.17 4.54 10.20
CA TRP A 88 -0.16 5.49 11.25
C TRP A 88 -1.60 5.29 11.71
N GLY A 89 -2.57 5.18 10.80
CA GLY A 89 -3.96 4.99 11.17
C GLY A 89 -4.20 3.74 12.02
N ASN A 90 -3.63 2.61 11.60
CA ASN A 90 -3.68 1.37 12.37
C ASN A 90 -3.05 1.50 13.76
N SER A 91 -1.96 2.28 13.89
CA SER A 91 -1.32 2.54 15.20
C SER A 91 -2.20 3.33 16.16
N GLN A 92 -3.16 4.11 15.65
CA GLN A 92 -4.09 4.90 16.46
C GLN A 92 -5.29 4.06 16.95
N GLY A 93 -5.30 2.75 16.70
CA GLY A 93 -6.33 1.84 17.18
C GLY A 93 -7.63 1.85 16.37
N GLY A 94 -7.63 2.49 15.19
CA GLY A 94 -8.74 2.48 14.25
C GLY A 94 -8.31 2.05 12.85
N ASP A 95 -9.23 1.44 12.10
CA ASP A 95 -9.11 1.35 10.65
C ASP A 95 -9.22 2.77 10.04
N LEU A 96 -8.74 2.99 8.81
CA LEU A 96 -8.79 4.29 8.11
C LEU A 96 -10.18 4.96 8.11
N SER A 97 -11.26 4.21 8.32
CA SER A 97 -12.63 4.74 8.42
C SER A 97 -12.87 5.67 9.63
N GLY A 98 -12.05 5.59 10.69
CA GLY A 98 -12.14 6.47 11.86
C GLY A 98 -11.29 7.74 11.75
N ILE A 99 -10.57 7.89 10.64
CA ILE A 99 -9.50 8.86 10.48
C ILE A 99 -9.81 9.73 9.27
N SER A 100 -9.78 11.05 9.47
CA SER A 100 -9.77 11.96 8.34
C SER A 100 -8.33 12.10 7.84
N TYR A 101 -8.09 11.77 6.58
CA TYR A 101 -6.77 11.93 5.96
C TYR A 101 -6.86 12.77 4.68
N SER A 102 -5.75 13.38 4.31
CA SER A 102 -5.59 14.15 3.07
C SER A 102 -4.16 13.98 2.56
N PHE A 103 -4.02 13.87 1.25
CA PHE A 103 -2.72 13.72 0.59
C PHE A 103 -2.34 14.99 -0.15
N ASN A 104 -1.05 15.31 -0.14
CA ASN A 104 -0.49 16.43 -0.86
C ASN A 104 0.09 15.95 -2.19
N ALA A 105 -0.80 15.70 -3.15
CA ALA A 105 -0.42 15.14 -4.45
C ALA A 105 0.66 15.98 -5.16
N TYR A 106 0.64 17.30 -5.00
CA TYR A 106 1.66 18.20 -5.56
C TYR A 106 3.05 17.95 -4.96
N ASP A 107 3.18 17.95 -3.63
CA ASP A 107 4.49 17.70 -3.00
C ASP A 107 4.99 16.27 -3.21
N ILE A 108 4.08 15.30 -3.30
CA ILE A 108 4.45 13.91 -3.61
C ILE A 108 5.15 13.86 -4.98
N VAL A 109 4.53 14.44 -6.02
CA VAL A 109 5.12 14.46 -7.38
C VAL A 109 6.39 15.30 -7.42
N ALA A 110 6.39 16.50 -6.83
CA ALA A 110 7.56 17.38 -6.81
C ALA A 110 8.76 16.78 -6.05
N SER A 111 8.50 15.91 -5.07
CA SER A 111 9.56 15.18 -4.35
C SER A 111 10.15 14.00 -5.13
N ALA A 112 9.40 13.46 -6.09
CA ALA A 112 9.79 12.26 -6.84
C ALA A 112 10.45 12.59 -8.18
N GLN A 113 9.99 13.64 -8.85
CA GLN A 113 10.44 14.01 -10.19
C GLN A 113 10.59 15.53 -10.38
N ASN A 114 11.32 15.93 -11.42
CA ASN A 114 11.44 17.34 -11.76
C ASN A 114 10.14 17.86 -12.36
N VAL A 115 9.57 18.90 -11.75
CA VAL A 115 8.30 19.50 -12.17
C VAL A 115 8.50 20.86 -12.85
N PRO A 116 7.61 21.25 -13.78
CA PRO A 116 7.65 22.56 -14.42
C PRO A 116 7.21 23.68 -13.47
N GLU A 117 7.63 24.92 -13.73
CA GLU A 117 7.36 26.08 -12.85
C GLU A 117 5.86 26.35 -12.62
N TRP A 118 5.01 26.08 -13.63
CA TRP A 118 3.55 26.23 -13.48
C TRP A 118 2.99 25.31 -12.39
N PHE A 119 3.62 24.16 -12.15
CA PHE A 119 3.20 23.18 -11.15
C PHE A 119 3.37 23.72 -9.73
N GLU A 120 4.48 24.42 -9.46
CA GLU A 120 4.74 25.08 -8.18
C GLU A 120 3.76 26.22 -7.89
N THR A 121 3.35 26.93 -8.94
CA THR A 121 2.32 27.97 -8.84
C THR A 121 0.98 27.36 -8.43
N GLU A 122 0.59 26.25 -9.07
CA GLU A 122 -0.64 25.53 -8.75
C GLU A 122 -0.61 24.89 -7.37
N ARG A 123 0.52 24.29 -6.98
CA ARG A 123 0.76 23.78 -5.62
C ARG A 123 0.49 24.85 -4.57
N THR A 124 1.03 26.05 -4.77
CA THR A 124 0.82 27.18 -3.85
C THR A 124 -0.66 27.57 -3.75
N GLN A 125 -1.40 27.54 -4.87
CA GLN A 125 -2.84 27.82 -4.89
C GLN A 125 -3.64 26.71 -4.20
N TYR A 126 -3.28 25.45 -4.47
CA TYR A 126 -3.89 24.28 -3.84
C TYR A 126 -3.81 24.34 -2.32
N ILE A 127 -2.63 24.64 -1.77
CA ILE A 127 -2.44 24.80 -0.31
C ILE A 127 -3.32 25.94 0.21
N LYS A 128 -3.34 27.10 -0.44
CA LYS A 128 -4.15 28.26 -0.01
C LYS A 128 -5.65 27.97 0.01
N GLN A 129 -6.13 27.11 -0.89
CA GLN A 129 -7.55 26.75 -1.00
C GLN A 129 -7.99 25.67 -0.01
N GLN A 130 -7.06 25.07 0.75
CA GLN A 130 -7.40 24.07 1.77
C GLN A 130 -8.27 24.68 2.87
N GLN A 131 -9.48 24.13 3.02
CA GLN A 131 -10.45 24.62 4.01
C GLN A 131 -10.02 24.27 5.44
N HIS A 132 -9.44 23.09 5.64
CA HIS A 132 -8.99 22.66 6.95
C HIS A 132 -7.65 23.32 7.32
N PRO A 133 -7.56 24.12 8.41
CA PRO A 133 -6.35 24.85 8.74
C PRO A 133 -5.17 23.91 9.03
N GLY A 134 -5.41 22.78 9.70
CA GLY A 134 -4.36 21.78 9.96
C GLY A 134 -3.79 21.12 8.69
N VAL A 135 -4.61 20.95 7.65
CA VAL A 135 -4.13 20.42 6.35
C VAL A 135 -3.29 21.49 5.66
N ARG A 136 -3.76 22.73 5.68
CA ARG A 136 -3.06 23.88 5.08
C ARG A 136 -1.68 24.09 5.69
N GLU A 137 -1.59 24.10 7.01
CA GLU A 137 -0.34 24.28 7.76
C GLU A 137 0.63 23.13 7.48
N ALA A 138 0.17 21.89 7.62
CA ALA A 138 0.99 20.71 7.34
C ALA A 138 1.56 20.74 5.91
N PHE A 139 0.73 21.07 4.92
CA PHE A 139 1.18 21.10 3.52
C PHE A 139 2.07 22.30 3.22
N ALA A 140 1.88 23.44 3.88
CA ALA A 140 2.78 24.58 3.77
C ALA A 140 4.19 24.26 4.30
N ASP A 141 4.28 23.44 5.34
CA ASP A 141 5.53 22.95 5.93
C ASP A 141 6.18 21.80 5.11
N GLY A 142 5.54 21.36 4.03
CA GLY A 142 6.05 20.31 3.14
C GLY A 142 5.64 18.89 3.55
N ALA A 143 4.62 18.73 4.39
CA ALA A 143 4.08 17.40 4.68
C ALA A 143 3.44 16.79 3.42
N LEU A 144 3.74 15.52 3.17
CA LEU A 144 3.19 14.75 2.04
C LEU A 144 1.76 14.27 2.31
N TRP A 145 1.36 14.19 3.57
CA TRP A 145 0.02 13.79 3.99
C TRP A 145 -0.32 14.40 5.36
N TYR A 146 -1.61 14.45 5.66
CA TYR A 146 -2.15 14.89 6.95
C TYR A 146 -3.19 13.88 7.41
N GLY A 147 -3.14 13.50 8.68
CA GLY A 147 -4.14 12.65 9.32
C GLY A 147 -4.62 13.26 10.63
N HIS A 148 -5.92 13.15 10.89
CA HIS A 148 -6.54 13.59 12.13
C HIS A 148 -7.58 12.57 12.60
N ILE A 149 -7.54 12.25 13.89
CA ILE A 149 -8.54 11.37 14.51
C ILE A 149 -9.76 12.22 14.83
N ASN A 150 -10.91 11.85 14.28
CA ASN A 150 -12.16 12.49 14.69
C ASN A 150 -12.49 12.00 16.10
N SER A 151 -12.10 12.76 17.14
CA SER A 151 -12.54 12.51 18.51
C SER A 151 -14.05 12.71 18.60
N VAL A 152 -14.83 11.65 18.38
CA VAL A 152 -16.27 11.63 18.66
C VAL A 152 -16.55 11.15 20.10
N PHE A 153 -15.50 10.89 20.90
CA PHE A 153 -15.61 10.53 22.30
C PHE A 153 -14.70 11.43 23.14
N ALA A 154 -15.28 12.49 23.69
CA ALA A 154 -14.78 13.24 24.84
C ALA A 154 -15.88 13.24 25.91
#